data_AF-A0AB36NW78-F1
#
_entry.id   AF-A0AB36NW78-F1
#
_cell.length_a   1.000
_cell.length_b   1.000
_cell.length_c   1.000
_cell.angle_alpha   90.00
_cell.angle_beta   90.00
_cell.angle_gamma   90.00
#
_symmetry.space_group_name_H-M   'P 1'
#
loop_
_entity.id
_entity.type
_entity.pdbx_description
1 polymer ?
#
loop_
_entity_poly.entity_id
_entity_poly.type
_entity_poly.pdbx_seq_one_letter_code
_entity_poly.pdbx_strand_id
1 'polypeptide(L)' 'MIVEIKEIEHQEKYEINEKLVYKDQFGNWQCQCELSRTEKEAFKKFAKSWEDNNREGFNGEAHNFH' A
#
# COMPACT_ATOMS: atom_id res chain seq x y z
N MET A 1 6.55 -6.22 -13.95
CA MET A 1 5.15 -5.77 -13.85
C MET A 1 5.17 -4.64 -12.83
N ILE A 2 4.89 -3.41 -13.26
CA ILE A 2 5.01 -2.22 -12.40
C ILE A 2 3.74 -2.14 -11.55
N VAL A 3 3.88 -2.00 -10.23
CA VAL A 3 2.76 -1.82 -9.31
C VAL A 3 2.80 -0.38 -8.84
N GLU A 4 1.80 0.40 -9.23
CA GLU A 4 1.65 1.78 -8.78
C GLU A 4 0.80 1.83 -7.52
N ILE A 5 1.34 2.35 -6.43
CA ILE A 5 0.62 2.53 -5.15
C ILE A 5 0.48 4.03 -4.92
N LYS A 6 -0.75 4.52 -4.89
CA LYS A 6 -1.10 5.90 -4.54
C LYS A 6 -1.76 5.94 -3.19
N GLU A 7 -1.34 6.87 -2.35
CA GLU A 7 -2.04 7.17 -1.09
C GLU A 7 -3.22 8.08 -1.40
N ILE A 8 -4.43 7.64 -1.03
CA ILE A 8 -5.64 8.47 -1.09
C ILE A 8 -5.88 9.09 0.29
N GLU A 9 -5.82 8.25 1.32
CA GLU A 9 -6.06 8.65 2.71
C GLU A 9 -5.02 7.94 3.58
N HIS A 10 -4.27 8.74 4.33
CA HIS A 10 -3.11 8.26 5.07
C HIS A 10 -3.49 7.14 6.05
N GLN A 11 -2.87 5.97 5.91
CA GLN A 11 -3.13 4.75 6.69
C GLN A 11 -4.56 4.18 6.62
N GLU A 12 -5.42 4.72 5.76
CA GLU A 12 -6.83 4.31 5.67
C GLU A 12 -7.21 3.86 4.26
N LYS A 13 -6.71 4.53 3.21
CA LYS A 13 -7.05 4.23 1.81
C LYS A 13 -5.86 4.41 0.86
N TYR A 14 -5.67 3.41 0.02
CA TYR A 14 -4.66 3.37 -1.03
C TYR A 14 -5.29 2.93 -2.35
N GLU A 15 -4.73 3.37 -3.48
CA GLU A 15 -5.08 2.90 -4.81
C GLU A 15 -3.87 2.16 -5.39
N ILE A 16 -4.08 0.91 -5.81
CA ILE A 16 -3.04 0.04 -6.34
C ILE A 16 -3.40 -0.32 -7.77
N ASN A 17 -2.67 0.21 -8.76
CA ASN A 17 -3.00 0.06 -10.18
C ASN A 17 -4.50 0.29 -10.44
N GLU A 18 -5.03 1.44 -10.02
CA GLU A 18 -6.45 1.80 -10.18
C GLU A 18 -7.44 0.94 -9.35
N LYS A 19 -6.95 0.10 -8.43
CA LYS A 19 -7.77 -0.71 -7.52
C LYS A 19 -7.78 -0.12 -6.12
N LEU A 20 -8.96 0.16 -5.60
CA LEU A 20 -9.13 0.72 -4.26
C LEU A 20 -8.87 -0.33 -3.18
N VAL A 21 -7.91 -0.03 -2.30
CA VAL A 21 -7.60 -0.76 -1.07
C VAL A 21 -7.89 0.15 0.11
N TYR A 22 -8.66 -0.33 1.08
CA TYR A 22 -9.06 0.45 2.24
C TYR A 22 -9.02 -0.40 3.49
N LYS A 23 -8.84 0.24 4.64
CA LYS A 23 -8.88 -0.41 5.94
C LYS A 23 -10.33 -0.45 6.42
N ASP A 24 -10.80 -1.64 6.78
CA ASP A 24 -12.12 -1.82 7.38
C ASP A 24 -12.10 -1.43 8.87
N GLN A 25 -13.27 -1.31 9.50
CA GLN A 25 -13.44 -0.97 10.93
C GLN A 25 -12.67 -1.89 11.89
N PHE A 26 -12.37 -3.14 11.47
CA PHE A 26 -11.56 -4.09 12.24
C PHE A 26 -10.04 -3.93 12.04
N GLY A 27 -9.59 -2.95 11.26
CA GLY A 27 -8.18 -2.75 10.95
C GLY A 27 -7.62 -3.68 9.86
N ASN A 28 -8.48 -4.44 9.18
CA ASN A 28 -8.10 -5.34 8.10
C ASN A 28 -8.09 -4.60 6.75
N TRP A 29 -7.07 -4.86 5.92
CA TRP A 29 -6.99 -4.33 4.56
C TRP A 29 -7.95 -5.08 3.62
N GLN A 30 -8.94 -4.36 3.12
CA GLN A 30 -9.91 -4.83 2.13
C GLN A 30 -9.59 -4.19 0.78
N CYS A 31 -9.92 -4.90 -0.31
CA CYS A 31 -9.86 -4.34 -1.65
C CYS A 31 -11.21 -4.54 -2.33
N GLN A 32 -11.67 -3.53 -3.06
CA GLN A 32 -12.90 -3.68 -3.86
C GLN A 32 -12.72 -4.62 -5.05
N CYS A 33 -11.47 -4.77 -5.52
CA CYS A 33 -11.15 -5.54 -6.72
C CYS A 33 -10.16 -6.67 -6.39
N GLU A 34 -10.13 -7.73 -7.20
CA GLU A 34 -9.15 -8.79 -6.98
C GLU A 34 -7.74 -8.27 -7.32
N LEU A 35 -6.91 -8.14 -6.29
CA LEU A 35 -5.48 -7.90 -6.46
C LEU A 35 -4.80 -9.19 -6.90
N SER A 36 -3.98 -9.08 -7.94
CA SER A 36 -3.07 -10.14 -8.36
C SER A 36 -2.05 -10.41 -7.26
N ARG A 37 -1.44 -11.60 -7.31
CA ARG A 37 -0.42 -11.99 -6.34
C ARG A 37 0.71 -10.97 -6.21
N THR A 38 1.20 -10.44 -7.33
CA THR A 38 2.25 -9.41 -7.38
C THR A 38 1.82 -8.11 -6.68
N GLU A 39 0.57 -7.67 -6.87
CA GLU A 39 0.03 -6.46 -6.26
C GLU A 39 -0.11 -6.63 -4.73
N LYS A 40 -0.60 -7.79 -4.28
CA LYS A 40 -0.67 -8.14 -2.86
C LYS A 40 0.72 -8.16 -2.21
N GLU A 41 1.70 -8.77 -2.87
CA GLU A 41 3.07 -8.83 -2.36
C GLU A 41 3.74 -7.45 -2.32
N ALA A 42 3.53 -6.63 -3.35
CA ALA A 42 4.03 -5.25 -3.40
C ALA A 42 3.40 -4.39 -2.29
N PHE A 43 2.07 -4.44 -2.12
CA PHE A 43 1.39 -3.71 -1.05
C PHE A 43 1.83 -4.16 0.34
N LYS A 44 1.97 -5.48 0.54
CA LYS A 44 2.43 -6.02 1.83
C LYS A 44 3.85 -5.56 2.16
N LYS A 45 4.74 -5.48 1.17
CA LYS A 45 6.09 -4.92 1.34
C LYS A 45 6.04 -3.42 1.63
N PHE A 46 5.20 -2.67 0.90
CA PHE A 46 5.00 -1.23 1.13
C PHE A 46 4.48 -0.95 2.54
N ALA A 47 3.39 -1.61 2.95
CA ALA A 47 2.81 -1.47 4.29
C ALA A 47 3.81 -1.83 5.39
N LYS A 48 4.54 -2.93 5.23
CA LYS A 48 5.59 -3.33 6.17
C LYS A 48 6.73 -2.30 6.23
N SER A 49 7.17 -1.79 5.08
CA SER A 49 8.20 -0.75 5.00
C SER A 49 7.75 0.54 5.68
N TRP A 50 6.47 0.88 5.56
CA TRP A 50 5.86 2.05 6.19
C TRP A 50 5.76 1.89 7.71
N GLU A 51 5.38 0.71 8.21
CA GLU A 51 5.40 0.38 9.64
C GLU A 51 6.81 0.45 10.24
N ASP A 52 7.81 -0.02 9.49
CA ASP A 52 9.22 0.02 9.89
C ASP A 52 9.77 1.45 9.84
N ASN A 53 9.47 2.21 8.78
CA ASN A 53 9.88 3.63 8.64
C ASN A 53 9.17 4.57 9.62
N ASN A 54 7.93 4.29 10.04
CA ASN A 54 7.32 5.10 11.11
C ASN A 54 7.99 4.91 12.46
N ARG A 55 8.73 3.81 12.63
CA ARG A 55 9.56 3.58 13.81
C ARG A 55 10.87 4.36 13.75
N GLU A 56 11.31 4.74 12.56
CA GLU A 56 12.52 5.52 12.30
C GLU A 56 12.25 6.65 11.28
N GLY A 57 11.52 7.69 11.71
CA GLY A 57 11.53 9.04 11.11
C GLY A 57 11.43 9.16 9.57
N PHE A 58 10.21 9.40 9.08
CA PHE A 58 9.87 9.88 7.73
C PHE A 58 10.99 10.67 7.01
N ASN A 59 11.52 10.11 5.92
CA ASN A 59 11.96 10.87 4.75
C ASN A 59 11.32 10.22 3.53
N GLY A 60 10.34 10.93 2.95
CA GLY A 60 9.60 10.45 1.80
C GLY A 60 10.47 10.43 0.55
N GLU A 61 10.78 9.24 0.04
CA GLU A 61 11.24 9.07 -1.33
C GLU A 61 10.37 8.00 -2.02
N ALA A 62 9.76 8.38 -3.14
CA ALA A 62 8.94 7.50 -3.95
C ALA A 62 9.81 6.38 -4.56
N HIS A 63 9.72 5.18 -3.99
CA HIS A 63 10.43 4.01 -4.49
C HIS A 63 9.79 3.52 -5.80
N ASN A 64 10.40 3.89 -6.93
CA ASN A 64 10.18 3.23 -8.22
C ASN A 64 10.81 1.83 -8.16
N PHE A 65 9.99 0.78 -8.19
CA PHE A 65 10.47 -0.59 -8.38
C PHE A 65 10.80 -0.81 -9.87
N HIS A 66 12.08 -0.99 -10.17
CA HIS A 66 12.59 -1.44 -11.48
C HIS A 66 12.55 -2.97 -11.58
#